data_AF-A0A8H5WL14-F1
#
_entry.id   AF-A0A8H5WL14-F1
#
_cell.length_a   1.000
_cell.length_b   1.000
_cell.length_c   1.000
_cell.angle_alpha   90.00
_cell.angle_beta   90.00
_cell.angle_gamma   90.00
#
_symmetry.space_group_name_H-M   'P 1'
#
loop_
_entity.id
_entity.type
_entity.pdbx_description
1 polymer ?
#
loop_
_entity_poly.entity_id
_entity_poly.type
_entity_poly.pdbx_seq_one_letter_code
_entity_poly.pdbx_strand_id
1 'polypeptide(L)'
;MDIKDVSNESQYIGYLKQLQSAAERAALRKGQAVQDHPPSQQLVSSFLMKLTAASYHPQSDKSTIATTQVPAPYLPCIASANDLEPIVISDMKLETHHRGKKVMLRVLTPPDRMTAVMAIAEDEKGIAVLLQLYHQPEETIVPATGILSPNMICILKEPFFKCATDGSYSLRVDHPSDIIWLDGADDRIPSHWTPSMVISDENSTDIRKKGNDAVKAKKWAKALRLYSSAIRAGQNLEERQLAFLNRSFANLNMGRPKQALLDAEKATDPAMPSEKSLFRKARALYELGDYQQSLEVLEKLTQSFPENKAASSEKDRLNERLNEQRTGEYNFKQMYKQAEKTPPLIDCATFSAPVEIRKSPGRGKGLFTTKAVSAGELLLCEKAFSYSFAGDEQSTSQTRILMNLATKRIVMGGQARLLPLIVQKLYHNSSLSAGFGDLHHADYQKTTALETDGTLL
;
A
#
# COMPACT_ATOMS: atom_id res chain seq x y z
N MET A 1 13.23 -4.23 -21.45
CA MET A 1 12.51 -3.29 -20.57
C MET A 1 11.04 -3.57 -20.75
N ASP A 2 10.33 -3.94 -19.69
CA ASP A 2 8.89 -4.28 -19.71
C ASP A 2 8.01 -3.02 -19.75
N ILE A 3 8.48 -2.00 -20.47
CA ILE A 3 7.93 -0.66 -20.49
C ILE A 3 7.97 -0.17 -21.93
N LYS A 4 6.80 0.21 -22.44
CA LYS A 4 6.64 0.77 -23.78
C LYS A 4 5.95 2.13 -23.68
N ASP A 5 6.59 3.18 -24.19
CA ASP A 5 5.94 4.48 -24.40
C ASP A 5 4.98 4.34 -25.58
N VAL A 6 3.69 4.49 -25.32
CA VAL A 6 2.62 4.32 -26.32
C VAL A 6 1.85 5.62 -26.55
N SER A 7 2.43 6.75 -26.15
CA SER A 7 1.78 8.07 -26.22
C SER A 7 1.38 8.46 -27.66
N ASN A 8 2.08 7.93 -28.66
CA ASN A 8 1.85 8.21 -30.09
C ASN A 8 1.14 7.08 -30.85
N GLU A 9 0.68 6.03 -30.17
CA GLU A 9 -0.03 4.92 -30.82
C GLU A 9 -1.50 5.26 -31.04
N SER A 10 -1.98 5.08 -32.29
CA SER A 10 -3.33 5.45 -32.73
C SER A 10 -4.45 4.87 -31.87
N GLN A 11 -4.25 3.67 -31.33
CA GLN A 11 -5.18 2.99 -30.43
C GLN A 11 -5.41 3.75 -29.12
N TYR A 12 -4.40 4.44 -28.58
CA TYR A 12 -4.46 5.12 -27.28
C TYR A 12 -4.63 6.65 -27.40
N ILE A 13 -4.30 7.23 -28.55
CA ILE A 13 -4.43 8.68 -28.81
C ILE A 13 -5.86 9.17 -28.56
N GLY A 14 -6.88 8.46 -29.05
CA GLY A 14 -8.28 8.85 -28.88
C GLY A 14 -8.70 8.90 -27.40
N TYR A 15 -8.32 7.87 -26.65
CA TYR A 15 -8.60 7.77 -25.23
C TYR A 15 -7.85 8.82 -24.41
N LEU A 16 -6.57 9.09 -24.73
CA LEU A 16 -5.81 10.17 -24.10
C LEU A 16 -6.43 11.55 -24.39
N LYS A 17 -6.81 11.83 -25.63
CA LYS A 17 -7.46 13.10 -25.98
C LYS A 17 -8.75 13.30 -25.18
N GLN A 18 -9.54 12.25 -24.99
CA GLN A 18 -10.76 12.31 -24.18
C GLN A 18 -10.47 12.64 -22.71
N LEU A 19 -9.51 11.93 -22.10
CA LEU A 19 -9.12 12.16 -20.70
C LEU A 19 -8.47 13.53 -20.50
N GLN A 20 -7.62 13.96 -21.42
CA GLN A 20 -7.00 15.28 -21.39
C GLN A 20 -8.06 16.37 -21.48
N SER A 21 -9.01 16.24 -22.42
CA SER A 21 -10.12 17.18 -22.55
C SER A 21 -10.98 17.23 -21.28
N ALA A 22 -11.20 16.09 -20.63
CA ALA A 22 -11.92 16.03 -19.36
C ALA A 22 -11.14 16.73 -18.23
N ALA A 23 -9.83 16.50 -18.14
CA ALA A 23 -8.96 17.14 -17.16
C ALA A 23 -8.86 18.66 -17.38
N GLU A 24 -8.77 19.12 -18.63
CA GLU A 24 -8.77 20.55 -18.99
C GLU A 24 -10.10 21.22 -18.61
N ARG A 25 -11.25 20.60 -18.92
CA ARG A 25 -12.56 21.10 -18.49
C ARG A 25 -12.70 21.15 -16.97
N ALA A 26 -12.19 20.14 -16.26
CA ALA A 26 -12.20 20.14 -14.81
C ALA A 26 -11.34 21.28 -14.25
N ALA A 27 -10.13 21.47 -14.79
CA ALA A 27 -9.21 22.53 -14.37
C ALA A 27 -9.79 23.95 -14.55
N LEU A 28 -10.60 24.18 -15.59
CA LEU A 28 -11.32 25.45 -15.78
C LEU A 28 -12.33 25.76 -14.68
N ARG A 29 -12.80 24.73 -13.95
CA ARG A 29 -13.72 24.86 -12.82
C ARG A 29 -13.00 25.00 -11.47
N LYS A 30 -11.68 25.08 -11.46
CA LYS A 30 -10.89 25.17 -10.22
C LYS A 30 -11.34 26.35 -9.36
N GLY A 31 -11.56 26.09 -8.07
CA GLY A 31 -11.98 27.09 -7.09
C GLY A 31 -13.48 27.41 -7.11
N GLN A 32 -14.26 26.84 -8.03
CA GLN A 32 -15.72 27.03 -8.05
C GLN A 32 -16.37 26.30 -6.87
N ALA A 33 -17.29 26.98 -6.19
CA ALA A 33 -18.18 26.36 -5.22
C ALA A 33 -19.23 25.50 -5.94
N VAL A 34 -19.69 24.45 -5.28
CA VAL A 34 -20.71 23.54 -5.80
C VAL A 34 -22.03 23.82 -5.09
N GLN A 35 -23.11 23.97 -5.86
CA GLN A 35 -24.46 24.23 -5.34
C GLN A 35 -25.49 23.24 -5.89
N ASP A 36 -25.09 22.41 -6.86
CA ASP A 36 -25.91 21.47 -7.60
C ASP A 36 -25.58 20.02 -7.22
N HIS A 37 -25.39 19.76 -5.92
CA HIS A 37 -25.18 18.40 -5.43
C HIS A 37 -26.40 17.53 -5.76
N PRO A 38 -26.22 16.39 -6.44
CA PRO A 38 -27.34 15.48 -6.69
C PRO A 38 -27.81 14.85 -5.36
N PRO A 39 -29.11 14.50 -5.25
CA PRO A 39 -29.62 13.81 -4.06
C PRO A 39 -28.83 12.53 -3.75
N SER A 40 -28.49 12.32 -2.48
CA SER A 40 -27.65 11.18 -2.06
C SER A 40 -28.24 9.83 -2.46
N GLN A 41 -29.55 9.67 -2.36
CA GLN A 41 -30.25 8.45 -2.80
C GLN A 41 -30.11 8.21 -4.31
N GLN A 42 -30.14 9.28 -5.13
CA GLN A 42 -29.93 9.17 -6.56
C GLN A 42 -28.51 8.70 -6.89
N LEU A 43 -27.50 9.22 -6.20
CA LEU A 43 -26.11 8.78 -6.36
C LEU A 43 -25.94 7.31 -5.97
N VAL A 44 -26.48 6.91 -4.82
CA VAL A 44 -26.45 5.52 -4.34
C VAL A 44 -27.12 4.59 -5.35
N SER A 45 -28.35 4.89 -5.78
CA SER A 45 -29.07 4.07 -6.76
C SER A 45 -28.33 3.97 -8.09
N SER A 46 -27.80 5.09 -8.59
CA SER A 46 -27.04 5.11 -9.86
C SER A 46 -25.76 4.28 -9.77
N PHE A 47 -25.05 4.37 -8.65
CA PHE A 47 -23.83 3.60 -8.40
C PHE A 47 -24.12 2.10 -8.28
N LEU A 48 -25.16 1.72 -7.51
CA LEU A 48 -25.57 0.33 -7.37
C LEU A 48 -26.05 -0.26 -8.70
N MET A 49 -26.80 0.49 -9.52
CA MET A 49 -27.18 0.07 -10.86
C MET A 49 -25.95 -0.23 -11.75
N LYS A 50 -24.92 0.62 -11.70
CA LYS A 50 -23.65 0.38 -12.42
C LYS A 50 -22.96 -0.90 -11.92
N LEU A 51 -22.89 -1.10 -10.60
CA LEU A 51 -22.32 -2.30 -9.98
C LEU A 51 -23.04 -3.58 -10.42
N THR A 52 -24.37 -3.55 -10.39
CA THR A 52 -25.22 -4.67 -10.82
C THR A 52 -25.06 -4.94 -12.31
N ALA A 53 -25.07 -3.91 -13.17
CA ALA A 53 -24.86 -4.07 -14.61
C ALA A 53 -23.51 -4.72 -14.93
N ALA A 54 -22.44 -4.30 -14.23
CA ALA A 54 -21.11 -4.90 -14.39
C ALA A 54 -21.08 -6.39 -14.00
N SER A 55 -21.89 -6.81 -13.03
CA SER A 55 -21.99 -8.22 -12.62
C SER A 55 -22.71 -9.12 -13.64
N TYR A 56 -23.66 -8.58 -14.42
CA TYR A 56 -24.39 -9.32 -15.44
C TYR A 56 -23.69 -9.36 -16.80
N HIS A 57 -22.79 -8.43 -17.06
CA HIS A 57 -21.97 -8.39 -18.28
C HIS A 57 -20.49 -8.38 -17.89
N PRO A 58 -19.95 -9.51 -17.37
CA PRO A 58 -18.51 -9.64 -17.23
C PRO A 58 -17.91 -9.37 -18.61
N GLN A 59 -17.02 -8.36 -18.69
CA GLN A 59 -16.43 -7.90 -19.94
C GLN A 59 -16.02 -9.11 -20.79
N SER A 60 -16.70 -9.30 -21.92
CA SER A 60 -16.37 -10.32 -22.91
C SER A 60 -14.96 -10.10 -23.45
N ASP A 61 -14.38 -11.14 -24.09
CA ASP A 61 -13.02 -11.33 -24.63
C ASP A 61 -12.32 -10.18 -25.42
N LYS A 62 -12.81 -8.94 -25.38
CA LYS A 62 -12.13 -7.75 -25.86
C LYS A 62 -11.04 -7.33 -24.87
N SER A 63 -9.87 -6.94 -25.39
CA SER A 63 -8.79 -6.39 -24.58
C SER A 63 -9.26 -5.14 -23.83
N THR A 64 -9.43 -5.22 -22.50
CA THR A 64 -9.89 -4.08 -21.70
C THR A 64 -8.71 -3.25 -21.24
N ILE A 65 -8.80 -1.93 -21.34
CA ILE A 65 -7.71 -1.04 -20.92
C ILE A 65 -8.01 -0.59 -19.48
N ALA A 66 -7.19 -1.02 -18.53
CA ALA A 66 -7.20 -0.48 -17.16
C ALA A 66 -6.18 0.65 -17.02
N THR A 67 -6.60 1.74 -16.38
CA THR A 67 -5.83 2.98 -16.39
C THR A 67 -5.49 3.45 -14.98
N THR A 68 -4.24 3.85 -14.80
CA THR A 68 -3.77 4.49 -13.58
C THR A 68 -3.40 5.92 -13.93
N GLN A 69 -4.14 6.88 -13.40
CA GLN A 69 -3.90 8.30 -13.64
C GLN A 69 -3.08 8.88 -12.50
N VAL A 70 -1.92 9.45 -12.83
CA VAL A 70 -1.05 10.16 -11.89
C VAL A 70 -1.27 11.67 -12.07
N PRO A 71 -1.76 12.37 -11.03
CA PRO A 71 -1.96 13.80 -11.08
C PRO A 71 -0.62 14.53 -10.97
N ALA A 72 -0.65 15.86 -10.99
CA ALA A 72 0.52 16.63 -10.58
C ALA A 72 0.93 16.24 -9.14
N PRO A 73 2.23 16.15 -8.85
CA PRO A 73 2.69 15.75 -7.52
C PRO A 73 2.24 16.75 -6.45
N TYR A 74 1.75 16.23 -5.33
CA TYR A 74 1.36 17.02 -4.17
C TYR A 74 1.71 16.27 -2.89
N LEU A 75 1.98 17.00 -1.80
CA LEU A 75 2.41 16.41 -0.53
C LEU A 75 1.25 15.76 0.24
N PRO A 76 1.50 14.66 0.98
CA PRO A 76 0.56 14.13 1.97
C PRO A 76 0.32 15.12 3.12
N CYS A 77 -0.77 14.94 3.85
CA CYS A 77 -1.08 15.74 5.02
C CYS A 77 -0.18 15.35 6.20
N ILE A 78 0.64 16.29 6.67
CA ILE A 78 1.56 16.09 7.81
C ILE A 78 1.01 16.56 9.16
N ALA A 79 -0.18 17.16 9.19
CA ALA A 79 -0.81 17.57 10.44
C ALA A 79 -1.54 16.38 11.08
N SER A 80 -1.61 16.35 12.41
CA SER A 80 -2.51 15.42 13.10
C SER A 80 -3.95 15.77 12.75
N ALA A 81 -4.79 14.76 12.62
CA ALA A 81 -6.23 14.96 12.45
C ALA A 81 -6.84 15.81 13.57
N ASN A 82 -6.27 15.84 14.77
CA ASN A 82 -6.78 16.66 15.87
C ASN A 82 -6.56 18.17 15.63
N ASP A 83 -5.52 18.53 14.88
CA ASP A 83 -5.14 19.93 14.61
C ASP A 83 -5.80 20.49 13.34
N LEU A 84 -6.46 19.64 12.55
CA LEU A 84 -7.15 20.03 11.33
C LEU A 84 -8.55 20.58 11.63
N GLU A 85 -8.90 21.68 10.96
CA GLU A 85 -10.23 22.29 11.08
C GLU A 85 -11.28 21.49 10.27
N PRO A 86 -12.49 21.27 10.80
CA PRO A 86 -13.53 20.58 10.06
C PRO A 86 -13.98 21.37 8.82
N ILE A 87 -14.34 20.66 7.75
CA ILE A 87 -15.01 21.16 6.56
C ILE A 87 -16.08 20.16 6.12
N VAL A 88 -17.22 20.66 5.63
CA VAL A 88 -18.29 19.85 5.03
C VAL A 88 -18.21 19.92 3.51
N ILE A 89 -18.78 18.94 2.81
CA ILE A 89 -18.69 18.81 1.36
C ILE A 89 -19.30 20.02 0.64
N SER A 90 -20.39 20.61 1.16
CA SER A 90 -21.03 21.81 0.58
C SER A 90 -20.10 23.01 0.47
N ASP A 91 -19.09 23.08 1.35
CA ASP A 91 -18.19 24.23 1.44
C ASP A 91 -16.93 24.03 0.59
N MET A 92 -16.78 22.84 -0.01
CA MET A 92 -15.62 22.49 -0.81
C MET A 92 -15.67 23.11 -2.21
N LYS A 93 -14.49 23.41 -2.74
CA LYS A 93 -14.29 23.96 -4.07
C LYS A 93 -13.69 22.93 -5.02
N LEU A 94 -14.12 22.95 -6.27
CA LEU A 94 -13.64 22.01 -7.28
C LEU A 94 -12.14 22.16 -7.57
N GLU A 95 -11.51 21.05 -7.93
CA GLU A 95 -10.07 20.92 -8.21
C GLU A 95 -9.18 21.56 -7.15
N THR A 96 -9.57 21.44 -5.87
CA THR A 96 -8.89 22.10 -4.75
C THR A 96 -8.58 21.11 -3.63
N HIS A 97 -7.31 21.12 -3.16
CA HIS A 97 -6.91 20.50 -1.90
C HIS A 97 -7.23 21.46 -0.76
N HIS A 98 -8.08 21.05 0.17
CA HIS A 98 -8.47 21.86 1.32
C HIS A 98 -7.43 21.70 2.43
N ARG A 99 -6.26 22.31 2.25
CA ARG A 99 -5.13 22.24 3.19
C ARG A 99 -5.52 22.75 4.58
N GLY A 100 -5.01 22.11 5.63
CA GLY A 100 -5.37 22.40 7.03
C GLY A 100 -6.81 22.00 7.42
N LYS A 101 -7.55 21.31 6.54
CA LYS A 101 -8.93 20.88 6.81
C LYS A 101 -9.06 19.36 6.93
N LYS A 102 -10.14 18.89 7.55
CA LYS A 102 -10.57 17.49 7.58
C LYS A 102 -12.07 17.35 7.36
N VAL A 103 -12.51 16.22 6.82
CA VAL A 103 -13.93 15.87 6.69
C VAL A 103 -14.17 14.48 7.27
N MET A 104 -15.26 14.32 8.03
CA MET A 104 -15.73 13.02 8.49
C MET A 104 -16.64 12.42 7.41
N LEU A 105 -16.44 11.16 7.05
CA LEU A 105 -17.19 10.48 6.00
C LEU A 105 -17.72 9.13 6.45
N ARG A 106 -18.94 8.80 6.02
CA ARG A 106 -19.55 7.48 6.16
C ARG A 106 -19.78 6.85 4.80
N VAL A 107 -19.31 5.62 4.61
CA VAL A 107 -19.47 4.87 3.36
C VAL A 107 -20.90 4.33 3.24
N LEU A 108 -21.56 4.60 2.11
CA LEU A 108 -22.96 4.23 1.87
C LEU A 108 -23.13 2.97 1.02
N THR A 109 -22.17 2.66 0.13
CA THR A 109 -22.30 1.56 -0.83
C THR A 109 -21.20 0.52 -0.68
N PRO A 110 -21.42 -0.72 -1.13
CA PRO A 110 -20.32 -1.64 -1.45
C PRO A 110 -19.36 -0.99 -2.45
N PRO A 111 -18.08 -1.39 -2.46
CA PRO A 111 -17.12 -0.81 -3.37
C PRO A 111 -17.24 -1.35 -4.79
N ASP A 112 -16.88 -0.50 -5.74
CA ASP A 112 -16.48 -0.88 -7.09
C ASP A 112 -14.96 -0.72 -7.24
N ARG A 113 -14.35 -1.55 -8.08
CA ARG A 113 -12.92 -1.44 -8.40
C ARG A 113 -12.74 -1.25 -9.90
N MET A 114 -12.22 -0.10 -10.26
CA MET A 114 -11.80 0.22 -11.62
C MET A 114 -10.38 0.78 -11.60
N THR A 115 -10.22 2.10 -11.75
CA THR A 115 -8.93 2.81 -11.66
C THR A 115 -8.48 3.04 -10.20
N ALA A 116 -9.44 2.98 -9.28
CA ALA A 116 -9.32 3.13 -7.84
C ALA A 116 -10.32 2.18 -7.16
N VAL A 117 -10.25 2.07 -5.83
CA VAL A 117 -11.34 1.47 -5.05
C VAL A 117 -12.31 2.59 -4.70
N MET A 118 -13.55 2.46 -5.15
CA MET A 118 -14.53 3.54 -5.14
C MET A 118 -15.79 3.13 -4.39
N ALA A 119 -16.40 4.07 -3.68
CA ALA A 119 -17.74 3.90 -3.11
C ALA A 119 -18.41 5.27 -2.98
N ILE A 120 -19.72 5.30 -2.81
CA ILE A 120 -20.41 6.53 -2.42
C ILE A 120 -20.22 6.72 -0.91
N ALA A 121 -19.82 7.92 -0.50
CA ALA A 121 -19.69 8.30 0.90
C ALA A 121 -20.36 9.66 1.14
N GLU A 122 -20.88 9.87 2.34
CA GLU A 122 -21.50 11.13 2.77
C GLU A 122 -20.76 11.77 3.92
N ASP A 123 -20.88 13.09 4.04
CA ASP A 123 -20.48 13.84 5.23
C ASP A 123 -21.62 13.93 6.27
N GLU A 124 -21.34 14.56 7.41
CA GLU A 124 -22.30 14.74 8.52
C GLU A 124 -23.54 15.59 8.13
N LYS A 125 -23.52 16.30 7.00
CA LYS A 125 -24.68 17.01 6.45
C LYS A 125 -25.53 16.14 5.53
N GLY A 126 -25.12 14.89 5.30
CA GLY A 126 -25.79 13.93 4.42
C GLY A 126 -25.54 14.19 2.94
N ILE A 127 -24.57 15.04 2.59
CA ILE A 127 -24.20 15.28 1.19
C ILE A 127 -23.29 14.13 0.75
N ALA A 128 -23.74 13.36 -0.24
CA ALA A 128 -22.98 12.24 -0.77
C ALA A 128 -22.15 12.63 -2.01
N VAL A 129 -20.98 12.01 -2.12
CA VAL A 129 -20.06 12.13 -3.27
C VAL A 129 -19.36 10.80 -3.53
N LEU A 130 -18.73 10.66 -4.69
CA LEU A 130 -17.90 9.50 -5.01
C LEU A 130 -16.56 9.60 -4.26
N LEU A 131 -16.28 8.68 -3.33
CA LEU A 131 -14.96 8.52 -2.72
C LEU A 131 -14.10 7.61 -3.60
N GLN A 132 -12.87 8.03 -3.91
CA GLN A 132 -11.93 7.26 -4.73
C GLN A 132 -10.59 7.10 -4.01
N LEU A 133 -10.27 5.86 -3.61
CA LEU A 133 -9.01 5.52 -2.97
C LEU A 133 -8.04 4.92 -3.99
N TYR A 134 -6.99 5.67 -4.31
CA TYR A 134 -5.93 5.26 -5.22
C TYR A 134 -4.84 4.47 -4.48
N HIS A 135 -3.94 3.88 -5.26
CA HIS A 135 -2.77 3.14 -4.80
C HIS A 135 -3.05 2.02 -3.79
N GLN A 136 -4.24 1.43 -3.87
CA GLN A 136 -4.64 0.28 -3.07
C GLN A 136 -4.04 -1.03 -3.61
N PRO A 137 -3.87 -2.07 -2.75
CA PRO A 137 -3.42 -3.38 -3.21
C PRO A 137 -4.36 -3.99 -4.27
N GLU A 138 -3.83 -4.89 -5.08
CA GLU A 138 -4.61 -5.62 -6.07
C GLU A 138 -5.71 -6.49 -5.44
N GLU A 139 -6.78 -6.75 -6.19
CA GLU A 139 -7.96 -7.51 -5.73
C GLU A 139 -7.59 -8.93 -5.23
N THR A 140 -6.59 -9.55 -5.84
CA THR A 140 -6.07 -10.87 -5.47
C THR A 140 -5.37 -10.89 -4.11
N ILE A 141 -4.85 -9.75 -3.67
CA ILE A 141 -4.14 -9.59 -2.39
C ILE A 141 -5.09 -9.06 -1.31
N VAL A 142 -5.79 -7.97 -1.63
CA VAL A 142 -6.80 -7.35 -0.76
C VAL A 142 -8.04 -7.06 -1.60
N PRO A 143 -9.14 -7.81 -1.39
CA PRO A 143 -10.40 -7.54 -2.06
C PRO A 143 -10.88 -6.11 -1.77
N ALA A 144 -11.54 -5.46 -2.73
CA ALA A 144 -12.08 -4.11 -2.58
C ALA A 144 -13.00 -3.99 -1.34
N THR A 145 -13.80 -5.03 -1.09
CA THR A 145 -14.66 -5.18 0.10
C THR A 145 -13.89 -5.21 1.42
N GLY A 146 -12.59 -5.52 1.37
CA GLY A 146 -11.70 -5.45 2.52
C GLY A 146 -11.09 -4.08 2.79
N ILE A 147 -11.26 -3.13 1.87
CA ILE A 147 -10.75 -1.76 1.93
C ILE A 147 -11.90 -0.80 2.23
N LEU A 148 -13.01 -0.95 1.51
CA LEU A 148 -14.25 -0.19 1.69
C LEU A 148 -15.41 -1.14 1.94
N SER A 149 -16.29 -0.78 2.85
CA SER A 149 -17.55 -1.47 3.12
C SER A 149 -18.58 -0.47 3.62
N PRO A 150 -19.88 -0.72 3.39
CA PRO A 150 -20.94 0.11 3.95
C PRO A 150 -20.78 0.30 5.46
N ASN A 151 -21.12 1.50 5.94
CA ASN A 151 -21.03 1.94 7.33
C ASN A 151 -19.61 2.09 7.91
N MET A 152 -18.56 1.89 7.11
CA MET A 152 -17.22 2.32 7.53
C MET A 152 -17.20 3.84 7.66
N ILE A 153 -16.58 4.33 8.74
CA ILE A 153 -16.45 5.76 9.03
C ILE A 153 -14.96 6.11 9.00
N CYS A 154 -14.64 7.27 8.43
CA CYS A 154 -13.27 7.75 8.37
C CYS A 154 -13.17 9.26 8.50
N ILE A 155 -11.99 9.72 8.91
CA ILE A 155 -11.55 11.10 8.78
C ILE A 155 -10.66 11.16 7.54
N LEU A 156 -11.02 12.02 6.59
CA LEU A 156 -10.20 12.36 5.44
C LEU A 156 -9.50 13.70 5.71
N LYS A 157 -8.17 13.68 5.76
CA LYS A 157 -7.29 14.84 5.91
C LYS A 157 -7.09 15.53 4.57
N GLU A 158 -7.06 16.86 4.61
CA GLU A 158 -6.83 17.76 3.47
C GLU A 158 -7.54 17.35 2.16
N PRO A 159 -8.86 17.16 2.19
CA PRO A 159 -9.61 16.52 1.12
C PRO A 159 -9.41 17.20 -0.24
N PHE A 160 -9.10 16.39 -1.25
CA PHE A 160 -9.07 16.83 -2.64
C PHE A 160 -10.42 16.62 -3.30
N PHE A 161 -11.17 17.72 -3.46
CA PHE A 161 -12.48 17.69 -4.08
C PHE A 161 -12.38 18.02 -5.56
N LYS A 162 -12.89 17.13 -6.40
CA LYS A 162 -12.69 17.19 -7.85
C LYS A 162 -13.87 16.66 -8.66
N CYS A 163 -13.89 17.02 -9.93
CA CYS A 163 -14.80 16.45 -10.91
C CYS A 163 -14.19 15.17 -11.52
N ALA A 164 -14.90 14.06 -11.46
CA ALA A 164 -14.52 12.83 -12.15
C ALA A 164 -14.71 12.98 -13.67
N THR A 165 -14.18 12.03 -14.44
CA THR A 165 -14.25 12.06 -15.91
C THR A 165 -15.67 11.98 -16.46
N ASP A 166 -16.60 11.39 -15.70
CA ASP A 166 -18.02 11.30 -16.03
C ASP A 166 -18.83 12.50 -15.53
N GLY A 167 -18.18 13.51 -14.96
CA GLY A 167 -18.81 14.72 -14.43
C GLY A 167 -19.26 14.61 -12.97
N SER A 168 -19.13 13.45 -12.33
CA SER A 168 -19.53 13.28 -10.93
C SER A 168 -18.58 14.02 -9.96
N TYR A 169 -19.14 14.53 -8.87
CA TYR A 169 -18.35 15.13 -7.79
C TYR A 169 -17.72 14.06 -6.92
N SER A 170 -16.44 14.23 -6.61
CA SER A 170 -15.66 13.18 -5.95
C SER A 170 -14.58 13.69 -5.02
N LEU A 171 -14.30 12.88 -3.99
CA LEU A 171 -13.15 13.01 -3.12
C LEU A 171 -12.10 12.01 -3.56
N ARG A 172 -10.96 12.52 -4.04
CA ARG A 172 -9.84 11.69 -4.49
C ARG A 172 -8.78 11.62 -3.39
N VAL A 173 -8.33 10.41 -3.10
CA VAL A 173 -7.29 10.14 -2.10
C VAL A 173 -6.16 9.36 -2.76
N ASP A 174 -5.02 10.02 -2.98
CA ASP A 174 -3.81 9.38 -3.50
C ASP A 174 -2.88 8.88 -2.39
N HIS A 175 -2.77 9.60 -1.27
CA HIS A 175 -1.92 9.19 -0.15
C HIS A 175 -2.69 8.35 0.85
N PRO A 176 -2.31 7.07 1.09
CA PRO A 176 -3.01 6.22 2.06
C PRO A 176 -2.98 6.77 3.51
N SER A 177 -2.02 7.64 3.82
CA SER A 177 -1.88 8.33 5.12
C SER A 177 -2.92 9.41 5.38
N ASP A 178 -3.58 9.91 4.33
CA ASP A 178 -4.53 11.02 4.43
C ASP A 178 -5.92 10.54 4.88
N ILE A 179 -6.13 9.23 5.02
CA ILE A 179 -7.40 8.65 5.48
C ILE A 179 -7.20 7.84 6.77
N ILE A 180 -7.99 8.17 7.79
CA ILE A 180 -7.99 7.48 9.08
C ILE A 180 -9.31 6.75 9.24
N TRP A 181 -9.27 5.42 9.22
CA TRP A 181 -10.44 4.59 9.48
C TRP A 181 -10.73 4.53 10.98
N LEU A 182 -11.96 4.89 11.35
CA LEU A 182 -12.41 4.85 12.73
C LEU A 182 -13.06 3.49 13.01
N ASP A 183 -12.75 2.93 14.17
CA ASP A 183 -13.50 1.78 14.66
C ASP A 183 -14.81 2.23 15.31
N GLY A 184 -15.78 1.33 15.44
CA GLY A 184 -17.12 1.69 15.93
C GLY A 184 -17.17 2.16 17.39
N ALA A 185 -16.06 2.08 18.15
CA ALA A 185 -15.94 2.56 19.51
C ALA A 185 -15.08 3.84 19.61
N ASP A 186 -14.66 4.40 18.48
CA ASP A 186 -13.87 5.63 18.45
C ASP A 186 -14.74 6.84 18.84
N ASP A 187 -14.37 7.53 19.92
CA ASP A 187 -15.10 8.67 20.48
C ASP A 187 -15.24 9.86 19.51
N ARG A 188 -14.46 9.88 18.43
CA ARG A 188 -14.56 10.92 17.39
C ARG A 188 -15.74 10.70 16.45
N ILE A 189 -16.39 9.54 16.48
CA ILE A 189 -17.56 9.25 15.64
C ILE A 189 -18.77 10.06 16.14
N PRO A 190 -19.48 10.79 15.27
CA PRO A 190 -20.70 11.48 15.65
C PRO A 190 -21.78 10.53 16.20
N SER A 191 -22.46 10.91 17.28
CA SER A 191 -23.47 10.08 17.97
C SER A 191 -24.67 9.66 17.11
N HIS A 192 -24.96 10.38 16.02
CA HIS A 192 -26.01 10.00 15.08
C HIS A 192 -25.53 8.96 14.04
N TRP A 193 -24.21 8.72 13.97
CA TRP A 193 -23.57 7.70 13.14
C TRP A 193 -23.02 6.53 13.93
N THR A 194 -22.93 6.64 15.25
CA THR A 194 -22.61 5.50 16.11
C THR A 194 -23.62 4.40 15.82
N PRO A 195 -23.19 3.23 15.33
CA PRO A 195 -24.07 2.08 15.24
C PRO A 195 -24.63 1.81 16.63
N SER A 196 -25.88 1.38 16.74
CA SER A 196 -26.35 0.71 17.96
C SER A 196 -25.34 -0.39 18.25
N MET A 197 -24.52 -0.25 19.30
CA MET A 197 -23.44 -1.17 19.60
C MET A 197 -24.01 -2.59 19.67
N VAL A 198 -23.84 -3.35 18.59
CA VAL A 198 -23.86 -4.80 18.70
C VAL A 198 -22.52 -5.10 19.32
N ILE A 199 -22.49 -5.13 20.66
CA ILE A 199 -21.39 -5.75 21.39
C ILE A 199 -21.35 -7.17 20.83
N SER A 200 -20.37 -7.43 19.98
CA SER A 200 -20.11 -8.80 19.57
C SER A 200 -19.59 -9.48 20.83
N ASP A 201 -20.40 -10.37 21.41
CA ASP A 201 -20.01 -11.23 22.54
C ASP A 201 -18.86 -12.20 22.17
N GLU A 202 -18.29 -12.07 20.97
CA GLU A 202 -17.17 -12.89 20.52
C GLU A 202 -15.89 -12.51 21.26
N ASN A 203 -15.45 -13.44 22.10
CA ASN A 203 -14.16 -13.35 22.77
C ASN A 203 -12.98 -13.41 21.77
N SER A 204 -11.83 -12.93 22.20
CA SER A 204 -10.58 -12.92 21.42
C SER A 204 -10.24 -14.27 20.79
N THR A 205 -10.48 -15.36 21.53
CA THR A 205 -10.15 -16.72 21.10
C THR A 205 -10.97 -17.15 19.88
N ASP A 206 -12.27 -16.90 19.86
CA ASP A 206 -13.13 -17.29 18.74
C ASP A 206 -12.88 -16.44 17.49
N ILE A 207 -12.65 -15.13 17.67
CA ILE A 207 -12.22 -14.25 16.58
C ILE A 207 -10.89 -14.74 15.99
N ARG A 208 -9.93 -15.14 16.84
CA ARG A 208 -8.64 -15.67 16.42
C ARG A 208 -8.79 -17.00 15.67
N LYS A 209 -9.71 -17.89 16.06
CA LYS A 209 -10.01 -19.13 15.30
C LYS A 209 -10.50 -18.80 13.89
N LYS A 210 -11.44 -17.85 13.74
CA LYS A 210 -11.88 -17.36 12.42
C LYS A 210 -10.71 -16.78 11.61
N GLY A 211 -9.81 -16.06 12.26
CA GLY A 211 -8.57 -15.58 11.65
C GLY A 211 -7.69 -16.72 11.13
N ASN A 212 -7.54 -17.79 11.91
CA ASN A 212 -6.80 -18.98 11.49
C ASN A 212 -7.46 -19.68 10.30
N ASP A 213 -8.79 -19.74 10.24
CA ASP A 213 -9.50 -20.31 9.10
C ASP A 213 -9.34 -19.44 7.84
N ALA A 214 -9.31 -18.11 7.99
CA ALA A 214 -8.94 -17.21 6.91
C ALA A 214 -7.49 -17.44 6.44
N VAL A 215 -6.54 -17.71 7.35
CA VAL A 215 -5.15 -18.10 7.00
C VAL A 215 -5.11 -19.42 6.23
N LYS A 216 -5.85 -20.45 6.67
CA LYS A 216 -5.94 -21.74 5.93
C LYS A 216 -6.49 -21.54 4.52
N ALA A 217 -7.44 -20.61 4.36
CA ALA A 217 -7.99 -20.21 3.07
C ALA A 217 -7.11 -19.21 2.31
N LYS A 218 -5.91 -18.87 2.80
CA LYS A 218 -4.98 -17.86 2.25
C LYS A 218 -5.60 -16.47 2.05
N LYS A 219 -6.64 -16.14 2.82
CA LYS A 219 -7.33 -14.83 2.83
C LYS A 219 -6.63 -13.89 3.82
N TRP A 220 -5.39 -13.48 3.49
CA TRP A 220 -4.51 -12.74 4.39
C TRP A 220 -5.09 -11.43 4.92
N ALA A 221 -5.71 -10.63 4.05
CA ALA A 221 -6.34 -9.37 4.45
C ALA A 221 -7.48 -9.58 5.46
N LYS A 222 -8.30 -10.63 5.27
CA LYS A 222 -9.36 -10.99 6.21
C LYS A 222 -8.78 -11.45 7.55
N ALA A 223 -7.73 -12.29 7.50
CA ALA A 223 -7.04 -12.75 8.70
C ALA A 223 -6.47 -11.57 9.52
N LEU A 224 -5.84 -10.59 8.85
CA LEU A 224 -5.28 -9.41 9.50
C LEU A 224 -6.35 -8.56 10.22
N ARG A 225 -7.52 -8.38 9.60
CA ARG A 225 -8.67 -7.70 10.25
C ARG A 225 -9.15 -8.47 11.47
N LEU A 226 -9.34 -9.78 11.33
CA LEU A 226 -9.80 -10.64 12.43
C LEU A 226 -8.81 -10.64 13.60
N TYR A 227 -7.50 -10.78 13.34
CA TYR A 227 -6.51 -10.71 14.41
C TYR A 227 -6.43 -9.33 15.06
N SER A 228 -6.65 -8.25 14.31
CA SER A 228 -6.73 -6.90 14.89
C SER A 228 -7.95 -6.76 15.81
N SER A 229 -9.11 -7.32 15.43
CA SER A 229 -10.26 -7.41 16.33
C SER A 229 -9.99 -8.31 17.53
N ALA A 230 -9.29 -9.44 17.37
CA ALA A 230 -8.92 -10.31 18.48
C ALA A 230 -7.97 -9.64 19.48
N ILE A 231 -7.04 -8.80 19.01
CA ILE A 231 -6.18 -7.99 19.89
C ILE A 231 -7.02 -7.03 20.74
N ARG A 232 -8.01 -6.35 20.14
CA ARG A 232 -8.92 -5.44 20.87
C ARG A 232 -9.80 -6.18 21.87
N ALA A 233 -10.31 -7.35 21.49
CA ALA A 233 -11.15 -8.19 22.36
C ALA A 233 -10.35 -8.96 23.43
N GLY A 234 -9.02 -8.92 23.41
CA GLY A 234 -8.16 -9.66 24.33
C GLY A 234 -8.24 -9.10 25.75
N GLN A 235 -8.64 -9.94 26.71
CA GLN A 235 -8.84 -9.55 28.10
C GLN A 235 -7.57 -9.68 28.95
N ASN A 236 -6.63 -10.52 28.52
CA ASN A 236 -5.35 -10.74 29.19
C ASN A 236 -4.17 -10.66 28.23
N LEU A 237 -2.95 -10.69 28.78
CA LEU A 237 -1.71 -10.56 28.02
C LEU A 237 -1.52 -11.72 27.03
N GLU A 238 -1.79 -12.96 27.44
CA GLU A 238 -1.59 -14.16 26.64
C GLU A 238 -2.47 -14.15 25.37
N GLU A 239 -3.76 -13.81 25.50
CA GLU A 239 -4.68 -13.68 24.37
C GLU A 239 -4.18 -12.65 23.35
N ARG A 240 -3.73 -11.49 23.83
CA ARG A 240 -3.18 -10.43 22.97
C ARG A 240 -1.89 -10.88 22.31
N GLN A 241 -0.97 -11.51 23.04
CA GLN A 241 0.28 -12.03 22.49
C GLN A 241 0.02 -13.07 21.39
N LEU A 242 -0.90 -14.01 21.59
CA LEU A 242 -1.28 -14.99 20.57
C LEU A 242 -1.89 -14.32 19.32
N ALA A 243 -2.71 -13.29 19.51
CA ALA A 243 -3.31 -12.54 18.40
C ALA A 243 -2.27 -11.70 17.64
N PHE A 244 -1.36 -11.01 18.34
CA PHE A 244 -0.21 -10.31 17.73
C PHE A 244 0.67 -11.27 16.94
N LEU A 245 1.01 -12.42 17.53
CA LEU A 245 1.84 -13.43 16.88
C LEU A 245 1.19 -13.82 15.56
N ASN A 246 -0.10 -14.18 15.58
CA ASN A 246 -0.85 -14.56 14.39
C ASN A 246 -0.96 -13.44 13.35
N ARG A 247 -1.12 -12.18 13.79
CA ARG A 247 -1.11 -11.02 12.89
C ARG A 247 0.26 -10.79 12.26
N SER A 248 1.36 -11.05 12.98
CA SER A 248 2.73 -11.04 12.44
C SER A 248 2.87 -11.99 11.25
N PHE A 249 2.33 -13.22 11.37
CA PHE A 249 2.35 -14.18 10.27
C PHE A 249 1.54 -13.71 9.06
N ALA A 250 0.36 -13.12 9.27
CA ALA A 250 -0.43 -12.54 8.19
C ALA A 250 0.32 -11.37 7.51
N ASN A 251 0.98 -10.51 8.29
CA ASN A 251 1.79 -9.40 7.77
C ASN A 251 2.98 -9.87 6.91
N LEU A 252 3.68 -10.95 7.29
CA LEU A 252 4.74 -11.55 6.46
C LEU A 252 4.20 -11.99 5.09
N ASN A 253 3.06 -12.68 5.08
CA ASN A 253 2.43 -13.17 3.84
C ASN A 253 1.84 -12.05 2.98
N MET A 254 1.62 -10.86 3.56
CA MET A 254 1.22 -9.66 2.83
C MET A 254 2.40 -8.79 2.36
N GLY A 255 3.64 -9.23 2.56
CA GLY A 255 4.83 -8.44 2.21
C GLY A 255 5.01 -7.20 3.08
N ARG A 256 4.53 -7.24 4.34
CA ARG A 256 4.63 -6.15 5.33
C ARG A 256 5.60 -6.52 6.47
N PRO A 257 6.89 -6.76 6.19
CA PRO A 257 7.79 -7.33 7.18
C PRO A 257 8.06 -6.42 8.38
N LYS A 258 8.02 -5.09 8.22
CA LYS A 258 8.15 -4.16 9.35
C LYS A 258 6.99 -4.29 10.35
N GLN A 259 5.75 -4.35 9.85
CA GLN A 259 4.57 -4.59 10.68
C GLN A 259 4.63 -5.98 11.33
N ALA A 260 5.12 -6.99 10.60
CA ALA A 260 5.32 -8.31 11.16
C ALA A 260 6.35 -8.34 12.30
N LEU A 261 7.44 -7.58 12.18
CA LEU A 261 8.45 -7.43 13.22
C LEU A 261 7.85 -6.80 14.47
N LEU A 262 7.14 -5.68 14.33
CA LEU A 262 6.48 -4.99 15.44
C LEU A 262 5.47 -5.90 16.16
N ASP A 263 4.67 -6.66 15.41
CA ASP A 263 3.73 -7.62 15.97
C ASP A 263 4.45 -8.78 16.67
N ALA A 264 5.55 -9.29 16.11
CA ALA A 264 6.34 -10.35 16.74
C ALA A 264 6.96 -9.88 18.05
N GLU A 265 7.46 -8.64 18.10
CA GLU A 265 8.02 -8.04 19.32
C GLU A 265 6.96 -7.85 20.40
N LYS A 266 5.76 -7.37 20.04
CA LYS A 266 4.62 -7.27 20.98
C LYS A 266 4.14 -8.63 21.47
N ALA A 267 4.32 -9.68 20.68
CA ALA A 267 3.96 -11.05 21.04
C ALA A 267 5.02 -11.78 21.87
N THR A 268 6.26 -11.26 21.94
CA THR A 268 7.37 -11.94 22.60
C THR A 268 7.49 -11.47 24.04
N ASP A 269 7.40 -12.38 25.00
CA ASP A 269 7.91 -12.14 26.34
C ASP A 269 9.46 -12.25 26.29
N PRO A 270 10.22 -11.17 26.58
CA PRO A 270 11.67 -11.22 26.56
C PRO A 270 12.29 -12.23 27.54
N ALA A 271 11.59 -12.53 28.65
CA ALA A 271 12.05 -13.50 29.64
C ALA A 271 11.77 -14.95 29.23
N MET A 272 10.69 -15.17 28.46
CA MET A 272 10.26 -16.49 27.99
C MET A 272 9.82 -16.44 26.52
N PRO A 273 10.75 -16.25 25.57
CA PRO A 273 10.40 -16.15 24.16
C PRO A 273 9.91 -17.50 23.64
N SER A 274 8.77 -17.50 22.95
CA SER A 274 8.26 -18.71 22.29
C SER A 274 9.02 -18.99 20.99
N GLU A 275 9.16 -20.26 20.63
CA GLU A 275 9.76 -20.71 19.36
C GLU A 275 9.18 -19.97 18.14
N LYS A 276 7.85 -19.87 18.07
CA LYS A 276 7.12 -19.19 16.98
C LYS A 276 7.43 -17.70 16.93
N SER A 277 7.63 -17.05 18.08
CA SER A 277 7.92 -15.62 18.15
C SER A 277 9.32 -15.29 17.63
N LEU A 278 10.32 -16.06 18.06
CA LEU A 278 11.70 -15.93 17.57
C LEU A 278 11.77 -16.21 16.06
N PHE A 279 11.11 -17.27 15.59
CA PHE A 279 11.10 -17.60 14.17
C PHE A 279 10.44 -16.50 13.32
N ARG A 280 9.30 -15.94 13.76
CA ARG A 280 8.63 -14.82 13.04
C ARG A 280 9.47 -13.55 13.07
N LYS A 281 10.13 -13.24 14.19
CA LYS A 281 11.05 -12.09 14.31
C LYS A 281 12.24 -12.23 13.37
N ALA A 282 12.91 -13.39 13.38
CA ALA A 282 14.02 -13.68 12.47
C ALA A 282 13.60 -13.53 11.00
N ARG A 283 12.44 -14.10 10.63
CA ARG A 283 11.95 -14.01 9.26
C ARG A 283 11.62 -12.58 8.85
N ALA A 284 11.01 -11.80 9.73
CA ALA A 284 10.72 -10.39 9.47
C ALA A 284 12.00 -9.57 9.24
N LEU A 285 13.03 -9.76 10.07
CA LEU A 285 14.34 -9.13 9.90
C LEU A 285 15.02 -9.54 8.59
N TYR A 286 14.91 -10.81 8.20
CA TYR A 286 15.42 -11.29 6.91
C TYR A 286 14.78 -10.56 5.73
N GLU A 287 13.44 -10.44 5.71
CA GLU A 287 12.72 -9.75 4.64
C GLU A 287 12.96 -8.22 4.65
N LEU A 288 13.39 -7.65 5.77
CA LEU A 288 13.85 -6.27 5.88
C LEU A 288 15.29 -6.06 5.38
N GLY A 289 16.05 -7.13 5.17
CA GLY A 289 17.48 -7.08 4.82
C GLY A 289 18.40 -6.91 6.03
N ASP A 290 17.86 -6.94 7.25
CA ASP A 290 18.61 -6.85 8.52
C ASP A 290 19.20 -8.22 8.88
N TYR A 291 20.04 -8.77 7.99
CA TYR A 291 20.51 -10.15 8.09
C TYR A 291 21.29 -10.42 9.38
N GLN A 292 22.12 -9.49 9.84
CA GLN A 292 22.89 -9.67 11.08
C GLN A 292 22.00 -9.86 12.30
N GLN A 293 20.99 -8.99 12.49
CA GLN A 293 20.03 -9.14 13.59
C GLN A 293 19.17 -10.40 13.43
N SER A 294 18.83 -10.76 12.18
CA SER A 294 18.10 -11.99 11.90
C SER A 294 18.91 -13.23 12.33
N LEU A 295 20.23 -13.25 12.12
CA LEU A 295 21.12 -14.33 12.54
C LEU A 295 21.14 -14.48 14.06
N GLU A 296 21.32 -13.38 14.78
CA GLU A 296 21.34 -13.38 16.25
C GLU A 296 20.04 -13.94 16.85
N VAL A 297 18.90 -13.62 16.23
CA VAL A 297 17.59 -14.17 16.65
C VAL A 297 17.50 -15.66 16.32
N LEU A 298 17.98 -16.12 15.17
CA LEU A 298 18.02 -17.54 14.82
C LEU A 298 18.97 -18.34 15.71
N GLU A 299 20.11 -17.75 16.12
CA GLU A 299 21.03 -18.37 17.07
C GLU A 299 20.36 -18.61 18.42
N LYS A 300 19.68 -17.60 18.96
CA LYS A 300 18.85 -17.75 20.16
C LYS A 300 17.77 -18.81 19.98
N LEU A 301 17.06 -18.81 18.84
CA LEU A 301 16.04 -19.83 18.53
C LEU A 301 16.63 -21.24 18.59
N THR A 302 17.77 -21.49 17.94
CA THR A 302 18.39 -22.83 17.93
C THR A 302 18.96 -23.25 19.28
N GLN A 303 19.39 -22.30 20.11
CA GLN A 303 19.87 -22.59 21.46
C GLN A 303 18.72 -22.99 22.39
N SER A 304 17.58 -22.28 22.30
CA SER A 304 16.41 -22.54 23.14
C SER A 304 15.51 -23.68 22.62
N PHE A 305 15.49 -23.92 21.30
CA PHE A 305 14.61 -24.87 20.62
C PHE A 305 15.39 -25.68 19.56
N PRO A 306 16.29 -26.58 19.97
CA PRO A 306 17.21 -27.29 19.06
C PRO A 306 16.50 -28.22 18.05
N GLU A 307 15.28 -28.67 18.34
CA GLU A 307 14.49 -29.54 17.45
C GLU A 307 13.87 -28.81 16.24
N ASN A 308 13.98 -27.48 16.16
CA ASN A 308 13.45 -26.71 15.05
C ASN A 308 14.31 -26.89 13.79
N LYS A 309 13.96 -27.90 12.98
CA LYS A 309 14.66 -28.18 11.71
C LYS A 309 14.62 -27.02 10.71
N ALA A 310 13.58 -26.18 10.74
CA ALA A 310 13.47 -25.04 9.83
C ALA A 310 14.47 -23.93 10.17
N ALA A 311 14.87 -23.80 11.43
CA ALA A 311 15.84 -22.79 11.86
C ALA A 311 17.22 -23.00 11.23
N SER A 312 17.67 -24.25 11.05
CA SER A 312 18.96 -24.54 10.42
C SER A 312 18.98 -24.09 8.95
N SER A 313 17.95 -24.45 8.17
CA SER A 313 17.86 -24.04 6.77
C SER A 313 17.78 -22.52 6.58
N GLU A 314 17.10 -21.81 7.50
CA GLU A 314 17.06 -20.35 7.44
C GLU A 314 18.42 -19.72 7.81
N LYS A 315 19.20 -20.34 8.71
CA LYS A 315 20.58 -19.90 9.00
C LYS A 315 21.50 -20.05 7.80
N ASP A 316 21.46 -21.19 7.11
CA ASP A 316 22.30 -21.42 5.93
C ASP A 316 21.99 -20.36 4.85
N ARG A 317 20.70 -20.16 4.57
CA ARG A 317 20.22 -19.14 3.64
C ARG A 317 20.65 -17.73 4.06
N LEU A 318 20.68 -17.44 5.36
CA LEU A 318 21.11 -16.14 5.88
C LEU A 318 22.62 -15.94 5.75
N ASN A 319 23.42 -16.96 6.05
CA ASN A 319 24.87 -16.92 5.87
C ASN A 319 25.25 -16.65 4.41
N GLU A 320 24.49 -17.18 3.44
CA GLU A 320 24.65 -16.80 2.03
C GLU A 320 24.43 -15.30 1.81
N ARG A 321 23.37 -14.71 2.39
CA ARG A 321 23.09 -13.26 2.27
C ARG A 321 24.17 -12.40 2.89
N LEU A 322 24.68 -12.79 4.07
CA LEU A 322 25.80 -12.09 4.71
C LEU A 322 27.08 -12.17 3.89
N ASN A 323 27.36 -13.33 3.28
CA ASN A 323 28.51 -13.46 2.39
C ASN A 323 28.36 -12.53 1.17
N GLU A 324 27.20 -12.55 0.51
CA GLU A 324 26.89 -11.65 -0.61
C GLU A 324 27.10 -10.17 -0.24
N GLN A 325 26.56 -9.70 0.89
CA GLN A 325 26.72 -8.31 1.35
C GLN A 325 28.19 -7.93 1.58
N ARG A 326 29.00 -8.86 2.06
CA ARG A 326 30.39 -8.63 2.45
C ARG A 326 31.34 -8.70 1.26
N THR A 327 31.18 -9.72 0.41
CA THR A 327 32.17 -10.08 -0.62
C THR A 327 31.72 -9.78 -2.04
N GLY A 328 30.41 -9.65 -2.27
CA GLY A 328 29.85 -9.56 -3.62
C GLY A 328 29.92 -10.89 -4.39
N GLU A 329 30.18 -12.00 -3.71
CA GLU A 329 30.18 -13.33 -4.31
C GLU A 329 28.76 -13.88 -4.39
N TYR A 330 28.22 -13.92 -5.61
CA TYR A 330 26.87 -14.43 -5.88
C TYR A 330 26.90 -15.75 -6.62
N ASN A 331 25.97 -16.64 -6.29
CA ASN A 331 25.68 -17.82 -7.11
C ASN A 331 24.80 -17.42 -8.31
N PHE A 332 25.41 -16.81 -9.33
CA PHE A 332 24.68 -16.36 -10.52
C PHE A 332 23.89 -17.48 -11.20
N LYS A 333 24.40 -18.72 -11.22
CA LYS A 333 23.68 -19.87 -11.77
C LYS A 333 22.35 -20.12 -11.05
N GLN A 334 22.34 -19.99 -9.72
CA GLN A 334 21.11 -20.09 -8.94
C GLN A 334 20.20 -18.89 -9.15
N MET A 335 20.74 -17.67 -9.24
CA MET A 335 19.96 -16.47 -9.55
C MET A 335 19.28 -16.57 -10.93
N TYR A 336 19.97 -17.08 -11.95
CA TYR A 336 19.38 -17.34 -13.27
C TYR A 336 18.22 -18.35 -13.18
N LYS A 337 18.40 -19.47 -12.45
CA LYS A 337 17.31 -20.44 -12.21
C LYS A 337 16.12 -19.82 -11.46
N GLN A 338 16.36 -18.86 -10.56
CA GLN A 338 15.29 -18.14 -9.88
C GLN A 338 14.57 -17.18 -10.84
N ALA A 339 15.32 -16.53 -11.74
CA ALA A 339 14.79 -15.63 -12.76
C ALA A 339 13.96 -16.34 -13.85
N GLU A 340 14.12 -17.65 -14.03
CA GLU A 340 13.29 -18.45 -14.93
C GLU A 340 11.92 -18.84 -14.34
N LYS A 341 11.70 -18.60 -13.03
CA LYS A 341 10.41 -18.88 -12.39
C LYS A 341 9.40 -17.76 -12.65
N THR A 342 8.12 -18.06 -12.52
CA THR A 342 7.03 -17.08 -12.62
C THR A 342 6.26 -16.98 -11.30
N PRO A 343 6.22 -15.81 -10.64
CA PRO A 343 7.02 -14.62 -10.94
C PRO A 343 8.50 -14.84 -10.61
N PRO A 344 9.43 -14.13 -11.28
CA PRO A 344 10.87 -14.29 -11.04
C PRO A 344 11.24 -13.54 -9.77
N LEU A 345 11.29 -14.29 -8.67
CA LEU A 345 11.72 -13.77 -7.37
C LEU A 345 13.15 -14.23 -7.12
N ILE A 346 14.08 -13.29 -7.30
CA ILE A 346 15.49 -13.51 -7.02
C ILE A 346 15.72 -13.20 -5.55
N ASP A 347 16.18 -14.21 -4.83
CA ASP A 347 16.65 -14.01 -3.48
C ASP A 347 18.15 -13.76 -3.55
N CYS A 348 18.56 -12.55 -3.20
CA CYS A 348 19.93 -12.10 -3.01
C CYS A 348 19.95 -10.92 -2.03
N ALA A 349 21.14 -10.57 -1.54
CA ALA A 349 21.40 -9.35 -0.78
C ALA A 349 22.08 -8.27 -1.62
N THR A 350 21.99 -7.01 -1.17
CA THR A 350 22.70 -5.89 -1.80
C THR A 350 24.19 -5.89 -1.43
N PHE A 351 25.06 -5.76 -2.43
CA PHE A 351 26.50 -5.51 -2.28
C PHE A 351 26.85 -4.15 -2.87
N SER A 352 27.44 -3.27 -2.06
CA SER A 352 27.88 -1.93 -2.47
C SER A 352 29.19 -1.50 -1.80
N ALA A 353 29.95 -2.42 -1.21
CA ALA A 353 31.15 -2.14 -0.43
C ALA A 353 32.23 -1.29 -1.15
N PRO A 354 32.53 -1.47 -2.46
CA PRO A 354 33.60 -0.71 -3.13
C PRO A 354 33.13 0.66 -3.62
N VAL A 355 31.89 1.06 -3.35
CA VAL A 355 31.31 2.31 -3.84
C VAL A 355 30.64 3.12 -2.73
N GLU A 356 30.58 4.43 -2.93
CA GLU A 356 29.84 5.33 -2.05
C GLU A 356 29.21 6.48 -2.83
N ILE A 357 28.20 7.11 -2.24
CA ILE A 357 27.51 8.25 -2.82
C ILE A 357 28.18 9.54 -2.32
N ARG A 358 28.71 10.36 -3.23
CA ARG A 358 29.28 11.70 -2.92
C ARG A 358 28.63 12.79 -3.78
N LYS A 359 28.83 14.06 -3.40
CA LYS A 359 28.50 15.20 -4.29
C LYS A 359 29.45 15.21 -5.48
N SER A 360 28.88 15.27 -6.68
CA SER A 360 29.59 15.46 -7.94
C SER A 360 29.44 16.92 -8.38
N PRO A 361 30.54 17.69 -8.52
CA PRO A 361 30.48 19.09 -8.94
C PRO A 361 29.67 19.29 -10.23
N GLY A 362 28.63 20.12 -10.17
CA GLY A 362 27.74 20.41 -11.30
C GLY A 362 26.79 19.26 -11.72
N ARG A 363 26.79 18.12 -11.02
CA ARG A 363 25.99 16.93 -11.40
C ARG A 363 25.20 16.30 -10.25
N GLY A 364 25.13 16.94 -9.09
CA GLY A 364 24.33 16.46 -7.96
C GLY A 364 25.00 15.32 -7.20
N LYS A 365 24.32 14.18 -7.01
CA LYS A 365 24.86 12.98 -6.36
C LYS A 365 25.51 12.07 -7.41
N GLY A 366 26.72 11.59 -7.14
CA GLY A 366 27.42 10.60 -7.97
C GLY A 366 27.83 9.37 -7.16
N LEU A 367 28.02 8.25 -7.85
CA LEU A 367 28.57 7.03 -7.29
C LEU A 367 30.08 7.00 -7.55
N PHE A 368 30.87 6.85 -6.50
CA PHE A 368 32.34 6.90 -6.56
C PHE A 368 32.91 5.63 -5.96
N THR A 369 34.05 5.17 -6.47
CA THR A 369 34.77 4.06 -5.84
C THR A 369 35.47 4.54 -4.56
N THR A 370 35.48 3.69 -3.54
CA THR A 370 36.16 3.93 -2.25
C THR A 370 37.62 3.47 -2.26
N LYS A 371 37.97 2.63 -3.24
CA LYS A 371 39.29 2.05 -3.45
C LYS A 371 39.62 1.98 -4.96
N ALA A 372 40.86 1.67 -5.28
CA ALA A 372 41.22 1.26 -6.64
C ALA A 372 40.49 -0.05 -6.99
N VAL A 373 39.96 -0.14 -8.20
CA VAL A 373 39.19 -1.29 -8.69
C VAL A 373 39.75 -1.76 -10.03
N SER A 374 39.60 -3.05 -10.32
CA SER A 374 40.05 -3.63 -11.60
C SER A 374 38.91 -3.74 -12.61
N ALA A 375 39.24 -3.77 -13.90
CA ALA A 375 38.25 -4.06 -14.93
C ALA A 375 37.62 -5.45 -14.68
N GLY A 376 36.28 -5.50 -14.65
CA GLY A 376 35.53 -6.72 -14.35
C GLY A 376 35.23 -6.96 -12.86
N GLU A 377 35.76 -6.14 -11.95
CA GLU A 377 35.39 -6.20 -10.53
C GLU A 377 33.92 -5.77 -10.34
N LEU A 378 33.15 -6.54 -9.56
CA LEU A 378 31.78 -6.18 -9.22
C LEU A 378 31.80 -4.93 -8.33
N LEU A 379 31.10 -3.87 -8.76
CA LEU A 379 31.02 -2.61 -8.01
C LEU A 379 29.74 -2.48 -7.18
N LEU A 380 28.63 -2.99 -7.73
CA LEU A 380 27.31 -2.85 -7.15
C LEU A 380 26.43 -4.01 -7.63
N CYS A 381 25.74 -4.65 -6.70
CA CYS A 381 24.60 -5.52 -6.98
C CYS A 381 23.51 -5.13 -5.98
N GLU A 382 22.38 -4.63 -6.44
CA GLU A 382 21.33 -4.11 -5.55
C GLU A 382 20.07 -4.94 -5.66
N LYS A 383 19.51 -5.36 -4.51
CA LYS A 383 18.19 -5.98 -4.46
C LYS A 383 17.15 -4.93 -4.83
N ALA A 384 16.35 -5.21 -5.85
CA ALA A 384 15.33 -4.30 -6.32
C ALA A 384 14.41 -3.84 -5.17
N PHE A 385 14.20 -2.52 -5.05
CA PHE A 385 13.33 -1.96 -4.02
C PHE A 385 11.89 -2.49 -4.14
N SER A 386 11.36 -2.56 -5.35
CA SER A 386 10.08 -3.17 -5.66
C SER A 386 10.15 -3.77 -7.06
N TYR A 387 9.33 -4.78 -7.31
CA TYR A 387 9.36 -5.54 -8.55
C TYR A 387 7.94 -5.82 -9.03
N SER A 388 7.72 -5.71 -10.34
CA SER A 388 6.49 -6.11 -10.98
C SER A 388 6.81 -6.87 -12.27
N PHE A 389 6.24 -8.07 -12.40
CA PHE A 389 6.36 -8.90 -13.59
C PHE A 389 5.20 -8.64 -14.54
N ALA A 390 5.49 -8.28 -15.79
CA ALA A 390 4.49 -8.04 -16.83
C ALA A 390 4.24 -9.26 -17.74
N GLY A 391 4.95 -10.38 -17.55
CA GLY A 391 4.91 -11.53 -18.47
C GLY A 391 3.60 -12.33 -18.51
N ASP A 392 2.68 -12.12 -17.56
CA ASP A 392 1.34 -12.73 -17.57
C ASP A 392 0.28 -11.90 -18.33
N GLU A 393 0.66 -10.84 -19.03
CA GLU A 393 -0.29 -10.07 -19.87
C GLU A 393 -0.83 -10.88 -21.07
N GLN A 394 -0.29 -12.07 -21.36
CA GLN A 394 -0.89 -13.01 -22.31
C GLN A 394 -2.04 -13.85 -21.73
N SER A 395 -2.12 -13.99 -20.39
CA SER A 395 -3.20 -14.72 -19.70
C SER A 395 -4.31 -13.79 -19.19
N THR A 396 -4.06 -12.48 -19.17
CA THR A 396 -5.05 -11.46 -18.80
C THR A 396 -5.42 -10.64 -20.03
N SER A 397 -6.69 -10.65 -20.43
CA SER A 397 -7.21 -9.79 -21.51
C SER A 397 -7.22 -8.29 -21.15
N GLN A 398 -6.44 -7.85 -20.15
CA GLN A 398 -6.49 -6.48 -19.63
C GLN A 398 -5.12 -5.79 -19.76
N THR A 399 -5.01 -4.87 -20.72
CA THR A 399 -3.85 -4.00 -20.90
C THR A 399 -3.84 -2.93 -19.81
N ARG A 400 -2.75 -2.79 -19.06
CA ARG A 400 -2.62 -1.75 -18.03
C ARG A 400 -1.73 -0.60 -18.49
N ILE A 401 -2.22 0.60 -18.24
CA ILE A 401 -1.60 1.83 -18.71
C ILE A 401 -1.48 2.84 -17.58
N LEU A 402 -0.27 3.36 -17.38
CA LEU A 402 0.00 4.51 -16.52
C LEU A 402 -0.04 5.78 -17.36
N MET A 403 -0.89 6.73 -16.97
CA MET A 403 -0.98 8.05 -17.59
C MET A 403 -0.55 9.13 -16.61
N ASN A 404 0.50 9.85 -16.96
CA ASN A 404 0.92 11.03 -16.23
C ASN A 404 0.32 12.26 -16.91
N LEU A 405 -0.69 12.87 -16.26
CA LEU A 405 -1.44 13.97 -16.84
C LEU A 405 -0.61 15.27 -16.95
N ALA A 406 0.36 15.46 -16.06
CA ALA A 406 1.23 16.64 -16.05
C ALA A 406 2.24 16.62 -17.20
N THR A 407 2.85 15.46 -17.45
CA THR A 407 3.87 15.27 -18.51
C THR A 407 3.27 14.80 -19.84
N LYS A 408 1.97 14.49 -19.87
CA LYS A 408 1.25 13.95 -21.03
C LYS A 408 1.85 12.65 -21.57
N ARG A 409 2.48 11.84 -20.71
CA ARG A 409 3.09 10.56 -21.07
C ARG A 409 2.18 9.39 -20.74
N ILE A 410 2.11 8.45 -21.66
CA ILE A 410 1.44 7.15 -21.52
C ILE A 410 2.48 6.04 -21.54
N VAL A 411 2.46 5.23 -20.49
CA VAL A 411 3.38 4.12 -20.35
C VAL A 411 2.59 2.84 -20.17
N MET A 412 2.85 1.84 -21.02
CA MET A 412 2.31 0.49 -20.91
C MET A 412 3.33 -0.44 -20.25
N GLY A 413 2.84 -1.37 -19.44
CA GLY A 413 3.62 -2.44 -18.81
C GLY A 413 3.58 -2.40 -17.29
N GLY A 414 4.58 -3.01 -16.65
CA GLY A 414 4.61 -3.25 -15.20
C GLY A 414 4.55 -2.00 -14.31
N GLN A 415 4.80 -0.81 -14.84
CA GLN A 415 4.82 0.47 -14.09
C GLN A 415 3.49 0.79 -13.39
N ALA A 416 2.36 0.50 -14.04
CA ALA A 416 1.04 0.73 -13.45
C ALA A 416 0.81 -0.12 -12.19
N ARG A 417 1.45 -1.30 -12.11
CA ARG A 417 1.43 -2.19 -10.93
C ARG A 417 2.54 -1.84 -9.93
N LEU A 418 3.70 -1.41 -10.43
CA LEU A 418 4.85 -1.07 -9.60
C LEU A 418 4.55 0.12 -8.67
N LEU A 419 3.83 1.13 -9.15
CA LEU A 419 3.48 2.32 -8.37
C LEU A 419 2.70 1.99 -7.08
N PRO A 420 1.54 1.30 -7.11
CA PRO A 420 0.85 0.92 -5.87
C PRO A 420 1.70 -0.01 -4.99
N LEU A 421 2.54 -0.89 -5.56
CA LEU A 421 3.44 -1.72 -4.75
C LEU A 421 4.47 -0.89 -3.97
N ILE A 422 5.07 0.13 -4.60
CA ILE A 422 6.00 1.06 -3.94
C ILE A 422 5.28 1.84 -2.84
N VAL A 423 4.12 2.43 -3.16
CA VAL A 423 3.32 3.21 -2.20
C VAL A 423 2.93 2.36 -0.99
N GLN A 424 2.42 1.14 -1.20
CA GLN A 424 2.06 0.23 -0.12
C GLN A 424 3.27 -0.25 0.69
N LYS A 425 4.42 -0.47 0.04
CA LYS A 425 5.66 -0.86 0.73
C LYS A 425 6.14 0.25 1.68
N LEU A 426 6.13 1.51 1.21
CA LEU A 426 6.49 2.68 2.01
C LEU A 426 5.48 2.89 3.14
N TYR A 427 4.18 2.86 2.84
CA TYR A 427 3.10 3.03 3.82
C TYR A 427 3.14 2.02 4.97
N HIS A 428 3.64 0.81 4.73
CA HIS A 428 3.77 -0.22 5.77
C HIS A 428 5.17 -0.34 6.37
N ASN A 429 6.14 0.47 5.92
CA ASN A 429 7.52 0.39 6.39
C ASN A 429 8.21 1.77 6.49
N SER A 430 8.18 2.33 7.70
CA SER A 430 8.67 3.69 8.00
C SER A 430 10.15 3.88 7.76
N SER A 431 10.95 2.83 7.97
CA SER A 431 12.40 2.94 7.83
C SER A 431 12.84 3.12 6.37
N LEU A 432 11.95 2.87 5.40
CA LEU A 432 12.26 3.00 3.98
C LEU A 432 11.95 4.40 3.43
N SER A 433 11.06 5.19 4.06
CA SER A 433 10.60 6.46 3.50
C SER A 433 11.71 7.50 3.37
N ALA A 434 12.57 7.64 4.38
CA ALA A 434 13.70 8.58 4.35
C ALA A 434 14.69 8.22 3.23
N GLY A 435 15.13 6.95 3.19
CA GLY A 435 16.06 6.46 2.18
C GLY A 435 15.50 6.54 0.76
N PHE A 436 14.22 6.23 0.57
CA PHE A 436 13.55 6.35 -0.73
C PHE A 436 13.44 7.81 -1.17
N GLY A 437 13.09 8.73 -0.27
CA GLY A 437 13.08 10.16 -0.56
C GLY A 437 14.46 10.68 -0.97
N ASP A 438 15.53 10.12 -0.41
CA ASP A 438 16.92 10.47 -0.77
C ASP A 438 17.35 10.07 -2.18
N LEU A 439 16.61 9.20 -2.86
CA LEU A 439 16.85 8.82 -4.25
C LEU A 439 16.51 9.96 -5.23
N HIS A 440 15.62 10.87 -4.85
CA HIS A 440 15.23 11.97 -5.73
C HIS A 440 16.28 13.10 -5.71
N HIS A 441 16.81 13.46 -6.88
CA HIS A 441 17.87 14.46 -7.04
C HIS A 441 17.38 15.81 -7.60
N ALA A 442 16.08 16.00 -7.82
CA ALA A 442 15.50 17.20 -8.44
C ALA A 442 14.56 17.95 -7.48
N ASP A 443 13.72 18.85 -8.02
CA ASP A 443 12.90 19.86 -7.31
C ASP A 443 11.76 19.31 -6.42
N TYR A 444 11.70 18.00 -6.16
CA TYR A 444 10.68 17.42 -5.30
C TYR A 444 10.97 17.81 -3.85
N GLN A 445 10.04 18.56 -3.25
CA GLN A 445 10.08 18.88 -1.83
C GLN A 445 9.75 17.63 -1.04
N LYS A 446 10.65 17.22 -0.15
CA LYS A 446 10.40 16.09 0.75
C LYS A 446 9.53 16.54 1.91
N THR A 447 8.71 15.62 2.39
CA THR A 447 7.99 15.75 3.65
C THR A 447 9.00 15.80 4.81
N THR A 448 8.79 16.69 5.78
CA THR A 448 9.65 16.80 6.98
C THR A 448 9.26 15.83 8.09
N ALA A 449 8.03 15.31 8.06
CA ALA A 449 7.51 14.32 9.00
C ALA A 449 7.52 12.91 8.38
N LEU A 450 7.74 11.89 9.21
CA LEU A 450 7.76 10.47 8.81
C LEU A 450 6.47 9.73 9.18
N GLU A 451 5.73 10.21 10.18
CA GLU A 451 4.52 9.59 10.72
C GLU A 451 3.57 10.66 11.27
N THR A 452 2.26 10.45 11.09
CA THR A 452 1.17 11.23 11.70
C THR A 452 -0.01 10.33 12.06
N ASP A 453 -0.68 10.59 13.18
CA ASP A 453 -1.86 9.83 13.61
C ASP A 453 -1.68 8.29 13.67
N GLY A 454 -0.45 7.83 13.95
CA GLY A 454 -0.11 6.40 13.95
C GLY A 454 0.02 5.78 12.55
N THR A 455 0.07 6.62 11.50
CA THR A 455 0.18 6.23 10.09
C THR A 455 1.38 6.89 9.41
N LEU A 456 2.04 6.15 8.52
CA LEU A 456 3.25 6.60 7.84
C LEU A 456 2.91 7.47 6.63
N LEU A 457 3.67 8.56 6.47
CA LEU A 457 3.49 9.59 5.44
C LEU A 457 4.12 9.24 4.09
#